data_AF-A0AB74CWH7-F1
#
_entry.id   AF-A0AB74CWH7-F1
#
_cell.length_a   1.000
_cell.length_b   1.000
_cell.length_c   1.000
_cell.angle_alpha   90.00
_cell.angle_beta   90.00
_cell.angle_gamma   90.00
#
_symmetry.space_group_name_H-M   'P 1'
#
loop_
_entity.id
_entity.type
_entity.pdbx_description
1 polymer ?
#
loop_
_entity_poly.entity_id
_entity_poly.type
_entity_poly.pdbx_seq_one_letter_code
_entity_poly.pdbx_strand_id
1 'polypeptide(L)'
;MKKYEQHLKETINFYEQNDANVHFELFNASFQIKDVRLLQDKGLIQHLPEYEYIDGNMDILLTKEGRFYFENKRNKILSFFAKSVLTPIVVAFITTILTSYFLPWISTLF
;
A
#
# COMPACT_ATOMS: atom_id res chain seq x y z
N MET A 1 9.71 -0.87 -11.36
CA MET A 1 8.34 -0.65 -10.88
C MET A 1 7.40 -1.30 -11.88
N LYS A 2 6.45 -2.16 -11.47
CA LYS A 2 5.59 -2.88 -12.43
C LYS A 2 4.63 -1.87 -13.09
N LYS A 3 4.48 -1.92 -14.42
CA LYS A 3 3.71 -0.95 -15.25
C LYS A 3 2.33 -0.58 -14.66
N TYR A 4 1.60 -1.54 -14.10
CA TYR A 4 0.30 -1.30 -13.45
C TYR A 4 0.36 -0.44 -12.17
N GLU A 5 1.47 -0.46 -11.41
CA GLU A 5 1.60 0.36 -10.19
C GLU A 5 1.77 1.83 -10.53
N GLN A 6 2.43 2.12 -11.64
CA GLN A 6 2.56 3.49 -12.13
C GLN A 6 1.18 4.04 -12.50
N HIS A 7 0.39 3.23 -13.21
CA HIS A 7 -0.98 3.58 -13.58
C HIS A 7 -1.92 3.75 -12.39
N LEU A 8 -1.88 2.87 -11.38
CA LEU A 8 -2.67 3.06 -10.16
C LEU A 8 -2.30 4.36 -9.43
N LYS A 9 -1.02 4.74 -9.45
CA LYS A 9 -0.56 5.99 -8.84
C LYS A 9 -1.06 7.21 -9.61
N GLU A 10 -1.05 7.16 -10.94
CA GLU A 10 -1.62 8.20 -11.80
C GLU A 10 -3.12 8.37 -11.54
N THR A 11 -3.87 7.26 -11.45
CA THR A 11 -5.30 7.28 -11.12
C THR A 11 -5.54 7.91 -9.74
N ILE A 12 -4.83 7.48 -8.68
CA ILE A 12 -4.99 8.04 -7.33
C ILE A 12 -4.68 9.54 -7.31
N ASN A 13 -3.57 9.96 -7.91
CA ASN A 13 -3.19 11.38 -7.96
C ASN A 13 -4.28 12.24 -8.65
N PHE A 14 -4.88 11.71 -9.71
CA PHE A 14 -5.97 12.40 -10.40
C PHE A 14 -7.21 12.56 -9.51
N TYR A 15 -7.60 11.52 -8.76
CA TYR A 15 -8.70 11.56 -7.79
C TYR A 15 -8.41 12.40 -6.53
N GLU A 16 -7.14 12.56 -6.15
CA GLU A 16 -6.77 13.47 -5.06
C GLU A 16 -6.82 14.94 -5.50
N GLN A 17 -6.57 15.22 -6.78
CA GLN A 17 -6.60 16.57 -7.34
C GLN A 17 -7.99 17.01 -7.82
N ASN A 18 -8.83 16.07 -8.21
CA ASN A 18 -10.19 16.32 -8.67
C ASN A 18 -11.15 15.53 -7.80
N ASP A 19 -12.09 16.23 -7.15
CA ASP A 19 -13.08 15.71 -6.19
C ASP A 19 -13.56 14.28 -6.53
N ALA A 20 -13.75 13.44 -5.51
CA ALA A 20 -13.81 11.97 -5.57
C ALA A 20 -14.87 11.31 -6.50
N ASN A 21 -15.60 12.09 -7.28
CA ASN A 21 -16.63 11.67 -8.25
C ASN A 21 -16.21 11.88 -9.72
N VAL A 22 -14.93 12.10 -10.03
CA VAL A 22 -14.53 12.30 -11.43
C VAL A 22 -14.51 10.98 -12.21
N HIS A 23 -15.34 10.97 -13.26
CA HIS A 23 -15.44 9.96 -14.31
C HIS A 23 -14.09 9.81 -15.02
N PHE A 24 -13.59 8.57 -15.13
CA PHE A 24 -12.26 8.29 -15.68
C PHE A 24 -12.39 7.84 -17.13
N GLU A 25 -12.05 8.70 -18.08
CA GLU A 25 -11.98 8.29 -19.49
C GLU A 25 -10.71 7.46 -19.72
N LEU A 26 -10.88 6.14 -19.69
CA LEU A 26 -9.82 5.15 -19.87
C LEU A 26 -9.01 5.27 -21.18
N PHE A 27 -9.48 6.05 -22.15
CA PHE A 27 -8.84 6.18 -23.46
C PHE A 27 -7.68 7.19 -23.53
N ASN A 28 -7.51 8.06 -22.52
CA ASN A 28 -6.47 9.10 -22.57
C ASN A 28 -5.14 8.72 -21.88
N ALA A 29 -5.15 7.64 -21.09
CA ALA A 29 -3.94 7.01 -20.56
C ALA A 29 -3.73 5.68 -21.29
N SER A 30 -2.50 5.21 -21.43
CA SER A 30 -2.16 3.94 -22.10
C SER A 30 -2.63 2.68 -21.32
N PHE A 31 -3.84 2.69 -20.80
CA PHE A 31 -4.43 1.66 -19.98
C PHE A 31 -4.90 0.51 -20.88
N GLN A 32 -4.26 -0.64 -20.77
CA GLN A 32 -4.76 -1.82 -21.44
C GLN A 32 -5.93 -2.38 -20.61
N ILE A 33 -6.97 -2.88 -21.28
CA ILE A 33 -8.13 -3.55 -20.64
C ILE A 33 -7.67 -4.64 -19.64
N LYS A 34 -6.53 -5.26 -19.90
CA LYS A 34 -5.89 -6.25 -19.02
C LYS A 34 -5.46 -5.68 -17.66
N ASP A 35 -4.96 -4.45 -17.63
CA ASP A 35 -4.55 -3.77 -16.39
C ASP A 35 -5.77 -3.39 -15.55
N VAL A 36 -6.88 -2.99 -16.20
CA VAL A 36 -8.16 -2.71 -15.53
C VAL A 36 -8.71 -3.98 -14.85
N ARG A 37 -8.79 -5.09 -15.59
CA ARG A 37 -9.24 -6.39 -15.02
C ARG A 37 -8.38 -6.81 -13.83
N LEU A 38 -7.06 -6.64 -13.92
CA LEU A 38 -6.15 -6.95 -12.82
C LEU A 38 -6.38 -6.08 -11.57
N LEU A 39 -6.74 -4.81 -11.73
CA LEU A 39 -7.06 -3.94 -10.60
C LEU A 39 -8.42 -4.28 -9.99
N GLN A 40 -9.39 -4.70 -10.82
CA GLN A 40 -10.70 -5.15 -10.39
C GLN A 40 -10.63 -6.49 -9.65
N ASP A 41 -9.88 -7.47 -10.18
CA ASP A 41 -9.63 -8.77 -9.53
C ASP A 41 -8.96 -8.61 -8.16
N LYS A 42 -8.17 -7.54 -8.00
CA LYS A 42 -7.53 -7.18 -6.73
C LYS A 42 -8.43 -6.36 -5.79
N GLY A 43 -9.67 -6.07 -6.18
CA GLY A 43 -10.61 -5.27 -5.39
C GLY A 43 -10.20 -3.81 -5.22
N LEU A 44 -9.25 -3.30 -6.01
CA LEU A 44 -8.75 -1.93 -5.90
C LEU A 44 -9.65 -0.92 -6.62
N ILE A 45 -10.37 -1.40 -7.62
CA ILE A 45 -11.34 -0.61 -8.38
C ILE A 45 -12.66 -1.37 -8.53
N GLN A 46 -13.75 -0.63 -8.70
CA GLN A 46 -15.07 -1.14 -9.04
C GLN A 46 -15.52 -0.56 -10.37
N HIS A 47 -16.11 -1.40 -11.19
CA HIS A 47 -16.74 -1.03 -12.44
C HIS A 47 -18.20 -0.66 -12.20
N LEU A 48 -18.65 0.49 -12.69
CA LEU A 48 -20.05 0.89 -12.67
C LEU A 48 -20.70 0.48 -14.00
N PRO A 49 -21.58 -0.54 -14.03
CA PRO A 49 -22.22 -1.00 -15.25
C PRO A 49 -23.18 0.03 -15.89
N GLU A 50 -23.57 1.08 -15.18
CA GLU A 50 -24.48 2.12 -15.69
C GLU A 50 -23.86 3.03 -16.76
N TYR A 51 -22.52 3.04 -16.92
CA TYR A 51 -21.82 3.90 -17.87
C TYR A 51 -21.04 3.11 -18.93
N GLU A 52 -21.35 1.82 -19.06
CA GLU A 52 -20.72 0.96 -20.05
C GLU A 52 -21.42 1.18 -21.41
N TYR A 53 -20.65 1.54 -22.43
CA TYR A 53 -21.00 1.45 -23.86
C TYR A 53 -21.76 2.60 -24.55
N ILE A 54 -21.29 3.85 -24.45
CA ILE A 54 -21.67 4.86 -25.46
C ILE A 54 -20.48 5.30 -26.33
N ASP A 55 -19.23 5.30 -25.82
CA ASP A 55 -18.08 5.78 -26.61
C ASP A 55 -16.72 5.11 -26.29
N GLY A 56 -16.72 3.94 -25.65
CA GLY A 56 -15.48 3.28 -25.21
C GLY A 56 -14.89 3.86 -23.91
N ASN A 57 -15.54 4.88 -23.34
CA ASN A 57 -15.28 5.33 -21.98
C ASN A 57 -15.87 4.32 -20.97
N MET A 58 -15.09 4.00 -19.93
CA MET A 58 -15.49 3.09 -18.87
C MET A 58 -15.23 3.79 -17.54
N ASP A 59 -16.29 4.00 -16.79
CA ASP A 59 -16.21 4.62 -15.49
C ASP A 59 -15.72 3.64 -14.43
N ILE A 60 -14.60 4.02 -13.83
CA ILE A 60 -13.94 3.27 -12.77
C ILE A 60 -14.09 4.05 -11.48
N LEU A 61 -14.50 3.38 -10.40
CA LEU A 61 -14.42 3.94 -9.05
C LEU A 61 -13.29 3.30 -8.27
N LEU A 62 -12.50 4.12 -7.56
CA LEU A 62 -11.55 3.60 -6.57
C LEU A 62 -12.28 3.05 -5.35
N THR A 63 -11.98 1.82 -4.98
CA THR A 63 -12.46 1.27 -3.70
C THR A 63 -11.68 1.89 -2.53
N LYS A 64 -12.15 1.66 -1.30
CA LYS A 64 -11.40 2.02 -0.10
C LYS A 64 -10.00 1.39 -0.11
N GLU A 65 -9.87 0.16 -0.59
CA GLU A 65 -8.58 -0.53 -0.67
C GLU A 65 -7.67 0.05 -1.75
N GLY A 66 -8.23 0.46 -2.89
CA GLY A 66 -7.50 1.15 -3.96
C GLY A 66 -6.88 2.46 -3.48
N ARG A 67 -7.66 3.30 -2.79
CA ARG A 67 -7.20 4.60 -2.27
C ARG A 67 -6.01 4.47 -1.33
N PHE A 68 -6.04 3.50 -0.43
CA PHE A 68 -4.98 3.29 0.56
C PHE A 68 -3.91 2.27 0.13
N TYR A 69 -3.90 1.83 -1.14
CA TYR A 69 -3.02 0.74 -1.59
C TYR A 69 -1.53 1.01 -1.31
N PHE A 70 -1.03 2.19 -1.67
CA PHE A 70 0.39 2.54 -1.51
C PHE A 70 0.78 2.73 -0.05
N GLU A 71 -0.11 3.34 0.74
CA GLU A 71 0.10 3.51 2.18
C GLU A 71 0.14 2.14 2.88
N ASN A 72 -0.83 1.27 2.62
CA ASN A 72 -0.87 -0.09 3.16
C ASN A 72 0.34 -0.91 2.73
N LYS A 73 0.77 -0.80 1.46
CA LYS A 73 1.97 -1.46 0.95
C LYS A 73 3.23 -0.98 1.67
N ARG A 74 3.38 0.34 1.88
CA ARG A 74 4.50 0.92 2.64
C ARG A 74 4.49 0.46 4.09
N ASN A 75 3.33 0.48 4.75
CA ASN A 75 3.19 0.06 6.15
C ASN A 75 3.52 -1.43 6.32
N LYS A 76 3.13 -2.29 5.37
CA LYS A 76 3.55 -3.71 5.35
C LYS A 76 5.07 -3.87 5.25
N ILE A 77 5.74 -3.10 4.40
CA ILE A 77 7.20 -3.13 4.29
C ILE A 77 7.85 -2.65 5.58
N LEU A 78 7.41 -1.51 6.13
CA LEU A 78 7.95 -0.96 7.37
C LEU A 78 7.76 -1.91 8.55
N SER A 79 6.58 -2.51 8.70
CA SER A 79 6.31 -3.49 9.75
C SER A 79 7.15 -4.76 9.60
N PHE A 80 7.43 -5.21 8.38
CA PHE A 80 8.35 -6.31 8.13
C PHE A 80 9.77 -5.95 8.59
N PHE A 81 10.29 -4.79 8.19
CA PHE A 81 11.60 -4.32 8.63
C PHE A 81 11.69 -4.13 10.15
N ALA A 82 10.64 -3.58 10.77
CA ALA A 82 10.58 -3.42 12.22
C ALA A 82 10.66 -4.77 12.94
N LYS A 83 9.87 -5.76 12.50
CA LYS A 83 9.87 -7.11 13.11
C LYS A 83 11.17 -7.88 12.86
N SER A 84 11.74 -7.78 11.67
CA SER A 84 12.89 -8.60 11.27
C SER A 84 14.25 -7.99 11.62
N VAL A 85 14.35 -6.67 11.75
CA VAL A 85 15.63 -5.97 11.97
C VAL A 85 15.62 -5.23 13.30
N LEU A 86 14.60 -4.40 13.54
CA LEU A 86 14.56 -3.57 14.74
C LEU A 86 14.34 -4.40 16.01
N THR A 87 13.42 -5.37 15.98
CA THR A 87 13.14 -6.23 17.14
C THR A 87 14.37 -7.02 17.61
N PRO A 88 15.11 -7.75 16.74
CA PRO A 88 16.33 -8.45 17.17
C PRO A 88 17.41 -7.52 17.74
N ILE A 89 17.60 -6.33 17.16
CA ILE A 89 18.56 -5.35 17.65
C ILE A 89 18.21 -4.89 19.07
N VAL A 90 16.95 -4.54 19.30
CA VAL A 90 16.48 -4.09 20.62
C VAL A 90 16.62 -5.22 21.64
N VAL A 91 16.25 -6.45 21.28
CA VAL A 91 16.41 -7.63 22.14
C VAL A 91 17.89 -7.87 22.47
N ALA A 92 18.78 -7.81 21.48
CA ALA A 92 20.23 -7.97 21.69
C ALA A 92 20.79 -6.89 22.63
N PHE A 93 20.34 -5.64 22.47
CA PHE A 93 20.78 -4.53 23.30
C PHE A 93 20.32 -4.70 24.76
N ILE A 94 19.03 -5.02 24.97
CA ILE A 94 18.45 -5.27 26.29
C ILE A 94 19.15 -6.45 26.97
N THR A 95 19.31 -7.57 26.26
CA THR A 95 20.01 -8.75 26.80
C THR A 95 21.46 -8.47 27.15
N THR A 96 22.17 -7.67 26.35
CA THR A 96 23.54 -7.25 26.65
C THR A 96 23.61 -6.39 27.92
N ILE A 97 22.68 -5.45 28.11
CA ILE A 97 22.64 -4.62 29.33
C ILE A 97 22.34 -5.49 30.56
N LEU A 98 21.35 -6.38 30.46
CA LEU A 98 20.97 -7.28 31.55
C LEU A 98 22.13 -8.20 31.97
N THR A 99 22.83 -8.77 30.99
CA THR A 99 23.97 -9.67 31.24
C THR A 99 25.21 -8.94 31.73
N SER A 100 25.51 -7.77 31.19
CA SER A 100 26.76 -7.05 31.50
C SER A 100 26.68 -6.21 32.77
N TYR A 101 25.50 -5.71 33.13
CA TYR A 101 25.37 -4.75 34.23
C TYR A 101 24.39 -5.20 35.30
N PHE A 102 23.21 -5.72 34.92
CA PHE A 102 22.15 -6.00 35.89
C PHE A 102 22.41 -7.26 36.72
N LEU A 103 22.83 -8.36 36.06
CA LEU A 103 23.16 -9.62 36.73
C LEU A 103 24.38 -9.50 37.67
N PRO A 104 25.51 -8.89 37.25
CA PRO A 104 26.64 -8.67 38.16
C PRO A 104 26.27 -7.78 39.34
N TRP A 105 25.49 -6.72 39.14
CA TRP A 105 25.07 -5.82 40.21
C TRP A 105 24.19 -6.53 41.26
N ILE A 106 23.25 -7.37 40.83
CA ILE A 106 22.45 -8.20 41.74
C ILE A 106 23.34 -9.18 42.51
N SER A 107 24.32 -9.81 41.86
CA SER A 107 25.24 -10.75 42.50
C SER A 107 26.15 -10.11 43.56
N THR A 108 26.32 -8.80 43.54
CA THR A 108 27.07 -8.05 44.56
C THR A 108 26.21 -7.57 45.73
N LEU A 109 24.89 -7.71 45.65
CA LEU A 109 23.93 -7.29 46.70
C LEU A 109 23.50 -8.44 47.64
N PHE A 110 23.79 -9.69 47.27
CA PHE A 110 23.53 -10.91 48.05
C PHE A 110 24.85 -11.60 48.41
#